data_AF-A0A0K8T5U0-F1
#
_entry.id   AF-A0A0K8T5U0-F1
#
_cell.length_a   1.000
_cell.length_b   1.000
_cell.length_c   1.000
_cell.angle_alpha   90.00
_cell.angle_beta   90.00
_cell.angle_gamma   90.00
#
_symmetry.space_group_name_H-M   'P 1'
#
loop_
_entity.id
_entity.type
_entity.pdbx_description
1 polymer ?
#
loop_
_entity_poly.entity_id
_entity_poly.type
_entity_poly.pdbx_seq_one_letter_code
_entity_poly.pdbx_strand_id
1 'polypeptide(L)'
;MQHFEETSRALMDETNSLRNELITARNKNKDLQKIVEQLKAALATARNNAASVPGYYPVHASTTIQNELDQEKAKNKALEQRTAELEAKWSSKQDEFLSIIGVMNRKLESCERAKVSLEKEVNKISYQKRGLEKKILSLQGPETALVCHSVDWNMDANLWTQTNEFLENSNPTLTLWAAETVESLTNQLKDEKKHLSRAKDLLVQHQDQLTKLITALNKPYSCRTIISSDTIEANEVGETIETLFQKIQSLQEGLVSKDYEINQLKTRKAALEIDNEKLGILKSQVIVYRSDYLAERKTRETITNDRDRLIAEIQLLKEENKQLSMHLTAHGITAPSLTGTRLAMRSERKIQTPPPHVPITTVSMPDVNPGISEPLVCPNPDCKRKFDSLEPLQYHVHQCLQLSD
;
A
#
# COMPACT_ATOMS: atom_id res chain seq x y z
N MET A 1 5.74 -13.01 -9.52
CA MET A 1 4.45 -13.46 -10.09
C MET A 1 4.70 -14.31 -11.32
N GLN A 2 5.40 -13.79 -12.34
CA GLN A 2 5.83 -14.55 -13.53
C GLN A 2 6.54 -15.88 -13.24
N HIS A 3 7.55 -15.89 -12.37
CA HIS A 3 8.26 -17.13 -12.00
C HIS A 3 7.32 -18.22 -11.45
N PHE A 4 6.33 -17.86 -10.64
CA PHE A 4 5.35 -18.80 -10.06
C PHE A 4 4.40 -19.36 -11.13
N GLU A 5 3.96 -18.51 -12.05
CA GLU A 5 3.13 -18.92 -13.18
C GLU A 5 3.89 -19.86 -14.12
N GLU A 6 5.16 -19.60 -14.37
CA GLU A 6 6.04 -20.46 -15.17
C GLU A 6 6.28 -21.81 -14.50
N THR A 7 6.54 -21.85 -13.18
CA THR A 7 6.71 -23.12 -12.46
C THR A 7 5.40 -23.92 -12.43
N SER A 8 4.27 -23.26 -12.21
CA SER A 8 2.97 -23.93 -12.17
C SER A 8 2.55 -24.47 -13.54
N ARG A 9 2.93 -23.79 -14.64
CA ARG A 9 2.68 -24.24 -16.01
C ARG A 9 3.54 -25.46 -16.35
N ALA A 10 4.84 -25.41 -16.04
CA ALA A 10 5.75 -26.53 -16.25
C ALA A 10 5.29 -27.80 -15.50
N LEU A 11 4.83 -27.65 -14.25
CA LEU A 11 4.30 -28.77 -13.45
C LEU A 11 3.03 -29.37 -14.08
N MET A 12 2.12 -28.54 -14.60
CA MET A 12 0.92 -29.03 -15.30
C MET A 12 1.25 -29.73 -16.61
N ASP A 13 2.21 -29.22 -17.38
CA ASP A 13 2.62 -29.80 -18.66
C ASP A 13 3.29 -31.17 -18.46
N GLU A 14 4.16 -31.29 -17.46
CA GLU A 14 4.78 -32.55 -17.05
C GLU A 14 3.71 -33.58 -16.64
N THR A 15 2.71 -33.14 -15.88
CA THR A 15 1.62 -33.99 -15.41
C THR A 15 0.75 -34.47 -16.57
N ASN A 16 0.36 -33.56 -17.48
CA ASN A 16 -0.42 -33.93 -18.66
C ASN A 16 0.33 -34.90 -19.58
N SER A 17 1.65 -34.72 -19.71
CA SER A 17 2.52 -35.64 -20.43
C SER A 17 2.49 -37.05 -19.80
N LEU A 18 2.72 -37.16 -18.48
CA LEU A 18 2.67 -38.43 -17.75
C LEU A 18 1.32 -39.14 -17.87
N ARG A 19 0.20 -38.39 -17.80
CA ARG A 19 -1.15 -38.93 -18.00
C ARG A 19 -1.30 -39.57 -19.38
N ASN A 20 -0.85 -38.88 -20.42
CA ASN A 20 -0.98 -39.34 -21.81
C ASN A 20 -0.11 -40.58 -22.07
N GLU A 21 1.10 -40.62 -21.50
CA GLU A 21 1.97 -41.79 -21.55
C GLU A 21 1.34 -43.01 -20.87
N LEU A 22 0.74 -42.81 -19.69
CA LEU A 22 0.05 -43.86 -18.95
C LEU A 22 -1.15 -44.43 -19.71
N ILE A 23 -1.98 -43.57 -20.31
CA ILE A 23 -3.11 -43.99 -21.15
C ILE A 23 -2.61 -44.83 -22.32
N THR A 24 -1.55 -44.36 -22.99
CA THR A 24 -0.93 -45.06 -24.13
C THR A 24 -0.38 -46.43 -23.73
N ALA A 25 0.31 -46.52 -22.59
CA ALA A 25 0.84 -47.77 -22.06
C ALA A 25 -0.28 -48.77 -21.71
N ARG A 26 -1.35 -48.32 -21.05
CA ARG A 26 -2.53 -49.15 -20.73
C ARG A 26 -3.21 -49.71 -21.97
N ASN A 27 -3.35 -48.90 -23.02
CA ASN A 27 -3.95 -49.36 -24.27
C ASN A 27 -3.08 -50.42 -24.96
N LYS A 28 -1.77 -50.19 -25.07
CA LYS A 28 -0.82 -51.17 -25.61
C LYS A 28 -0.83 -52.48 -24.82
N ASN A 29 -0.99 -52.41 -23.49
CA ASN A 29 -1.04 -53.57 -22.62
C ASN A 29 -2.31 -54.40 -22.88
N LYS A 30 -3.46 -53.75 -23.02
CA LYS A 30 -4.71 -54.42 -23.43
C LYS A 30 -4.58 -55.13 -24.78
N ASP A 31 -3.88 -54.53 -25.74
CA ASP A 31 -3.70 -55.11 -27.07
C ASP A 31 -2.74 -56.32 -27.05
N LEU A 32 -1.63 -56.23 -26.32
CA LEU A 32 -0.72 -57.37 -26.11
C LEU A 32 -1.39 -58.52 -25.36
N GLN A 33 -2.22 -58.22 -24.35
CA GLN A 33 -3.00 -59.23 -23.63
C GLN A 33 -3.88 -60.04 -24.60
N LYS A 34 -4.55 -59.37 -25.55
CA LYS A 34 -5.37 -60.04 -26.57
C LYS A 34 -4.53 -60.92 -27.49
N ILE A 35 -3.36 -60.45 -27.92
CA ILE A 35 -2.44 -61.23 -28.76
C ILE A 35 -1.96 -62.49 -28.03
N VAL A 36 -1.59 -62.36 -26.76
CA VAL A 36 -1.19 -63.50 -25.93
C VAL A 36 -2.32 -64.53 -25.79
N GLU A 37 -3.56 -64.10 -25.58
CA GLU A 37 -4.71 -65.02 -25.52
C GLU A 37 -5.02 -65.68 -26.87
N GLN A 38 -4.89 -64.95 -27.98
CA GLN A 38 -5.03 -65.51 -29.33
C GLN A 38 -3.97 -66.58 -29.62
N LEU A 39 -2.70 -66.31 -29.27
CA LEU A 39 -1.59 -67.27 -29.44
C LEU A 39 -1.76 -68.50 -28.54
N LYS A 40 -2.25 -68.34 -27.31
CA LYS A 40 -2.61 -69.48 -26.43
C LYS A 40 -3.69 -70.36 -27.07
N ALA A 41 -4.74 -69.76 -27.61
CA ALA A 41 -5.83 -70.48 -28.27
C ALA A 41 -5.33 -71.20 -29.54
N ALA A 42 -4.51 -70.54 -30.35
CA ALA A 42 -3.91 -71.13 -31.56
C ALA A 42 -3.00 -72.33 -31.21
N LEU A 43 -2.19 -72.19 -30.16
CA LEU A 43 -1.32 -73.27 -29.66
C LEU A 43 -2.13 -74.47 -29.14
N ALA A 44 -3.24 -74.22 -28.42
CA ALA A 44 -4.13 -75.27 -27.94
C ALA A 44 -4.78 -76.05 -29.11
N THR A 45 -5.27 -75.33 -30.13
CA THR A 45 -5.81 -75.94 -31.35
C THR A 45 -4.76 -76.76 -32.08
N ALA A 46 -3.53 -76.25 -32.22
CA ALA A 46 -2.42 -76.97 -32.85
C ALA A 46 -2.05 -78.26 -32.10
N ARG A 47 -2.03 -78.22 -30.76
CA ARG A 47 -1.79 -79.41 -29.92
C ARG A 47 -2.91 -80.45 -30.05
N ASN A 48 -4.17 -80.02 -30.05
CA ASN A 48 -5.31 -80.91 -30.23
C ASN A 48 -5.32 -81.59 -31.61
N ASN A 49 -4.98 -80.84 -32.67
CA ASN A 49 -4.88 -81.38 -34.03
C ASN A 49 -3.70 -82.36 -34.20
N ALA A 50 -2.58 -82.11 -33.54
CA ALA A 50 -1.45 -83.03 -33.51
C ALA A 50 -1.77 -84.34 -32.77
N ALA A 51 -2.63 -84.27 -31.73
CA ALA A 51 -3.09 -85.44 -30.99
C ALA A 51 -4.13 -86.29 -31.77
N SER A 52 -4.92 -85.68 -32.66
CA SER A 52 -5.96 -86.37 -33.43
C SER A 52 -5.46 -87.02 -34.73
N VAL A 53 -4.35 -86.55 -35.32
CA VAL A 53 -3.72 -87.17 -36.51
C VAL A 53 -2.20 -87.29 -36.32
N PRO A 54 -1.73 -88.33 -35.60
CA PRO A 54 -0.31 -88.55 -35.35
C PRO A 54 0.41 -88.94 -36.66
N GLY A 55 1.15 -88.01 -37.26
CA GLY A 55 1.98 -88.27 -38.46
C GLY A 55 1.88 -87.23 -39.57
N TYR A 56 0.86 -86.36 -39.55
CA TYR A 56 0.66 -85.33 -40.59
C TYR A 56 0.94 -83.89 -40.11
N TYR A 57 1.04 -83.68 -38.79
CA TYR A 57 1.26 -82.34 -38.23
C TYR A 57 2.74 -82.02 -38.03
N PRO A 58 3.28 -80.93 -38.62
CA PRO A 58 4.68 -80.55 -38.44
C PRO A 58 4.94 -80.10 -37.01
N VAL A 59 5.78 -80.84 -36.28
CA VAL A 59 6.28 -80.47 -34.93
C VAL A 59 6.82 -79.04 -34.92
N HIS A 60 7.45 -78.63 -36.03
CA HIS A 60 8.02 -77.29 -36.24
C HIS A 60 7.00 -76.14 -36.13
N ALA A 61 5.73 -76.37 -36.48
CA ALA A 61 4.68 -75.34 -36.40
C ALA A 61 4.28 -75.06 -34.94
N SER A 62 4.18 -76.09 -34.10
CA SER A 62 3.85 -75.93 -32.68
C SER A 62 4.98 -75.24 -31.91
N THR A 63 6.24 -75.57 -32.24
CA THR A 63 7.41 -74.90 -31.65
C THR A 63 7.51 -73.43 -32.03
N THR A 64 7.15 -73.07 -33.27
CA THR A 64 7.16 -71.67 -33.74
C THR A 64 6.13 -70.83 -32.99
N ILE A 65 4.89 -71.31 -32.87
CA ILE A 65 3.82 -70.63 -32.11
C ILE A 65 4.18 -70.50 -30.62
N GLN A 66 4.85 -71.51 -30.05
CA GLN A 66 5.32 -71.47 -28.67
C GLN A 66 6.38 -70.38 -28.44
N ASN A 67 7.35 -70.26 -29.35
CA ASN A 67 8.38 -69.22 -29.27
C ASN A 67 7.79 -67.81 -29.41
N GLU A 68 6.85 -67.61 -30.33
CA GLU A 68 6.11 -66.34 -30.49
C GLU A 68 5.30 -66.01 -29.24
N LEU A 69 4.62 -67.00 -28.65
CA LEU A 69 3.87 -66.82 -27.40
C LEU A 69 4.78 -66.41 -26.25
N ASP A 70 5.95 -67.01 -26.11
CA ASP A 70 6.90 -66.69 -25.03
C ASP A 70 7.55 -65.32 -25.23
N GLN A 71 7.82 -64.93 -26.49
CA GLN A 71 8.26 -63.58 -26.84
C GLN A 71 7.20 -62.51 -26.50
N GLU A 72 5.94 -62.74 -26.86
CA GLU A 72 4.85 -61.79 -26.57
C GLU A 72 4.53 -61.73 -25.07
N LYS A 73 4.62 -62.84 -24.33
CA LYS A 73 4.54 -62.82 -22.86
C LYS A 73 5.63 -61.98 -22.22
N ALA A 74 6.87 -62.08 -22.73
CA ALA A 74 7.99 -61.27 -22.22
C ALA A 74 7.75 -59.77 -22.47
N LYS A 75 7.24 -59.41 -23.66
CA LYS A 75 6.83 -58.03 -23.98
C LYS A 75 5.69 -57.55 -23.08
N ASN A 76 4.68 -58.39 -22.83
CA ASN A 76 3.56 -58.05 -21.95
C ASN A 76 4.05 -57.76 -20.53
N LYS A 77 4.90 -58.63 -19.98
CA LYS A 77 5.49 -58.45 -18.65
C LYS A 77 6.32 -57.17 -18.53
N ALA A 78 7.12 -56.83 -19.54
CA ALA A 78 7.89 -55.59 -19.56
C ALA A 78 6.98 -54.35 -19.62
N LEU A 79 5.88 -54.44 -20.36
CA LEU A 79 4.91 -53.35 -20.47
C LEU A 79 4.07 -53.19 -19.20
N GLU A 80 3.72 -54.28 -18.51
CA GLU A 80 3.09 -54.27 -17.18
C GLU A 80 3.98 -53.55 -16.16
N GLN A 81 5.28 -53.87 -16.11
CA GLN A 81 6.25 -53.18 -15.26
C GLN A 81 6.31 -51.69 -15.57
N ARG A 82 6.44 -51.32 -16.85
CA ARG A 82 6.45 -49.90 -17.27
C ARG A 82 5.14 -49.19 -16.91
N THR A 83 4.00 -49.87 -16.99
CA THR A 83 2.70 -49.31 -16.62
C THR A 83 2.67 -49.06 -15.10
N ALA A 84 3.14 -50.00 -14.29
CA ALA A 84 3.22 -49.85 -12.84
C ALA A 84 4.15 -48.71 -12.42
N GLU A 85 5.30 -48.54 -13.08
CA GLU A 85 6.21 -47.42 -12.85
C GLU A 85 5.56 -46.07 -13.16
N LEU A 86 4.84 -45.97 -14.28
CA LEU A 86 4.10 -44.76 -14.65
C LEU A 86 2.95 -44.46 -13.67
N GLU A 87 2.27 -45.48 -13.15
CA GLU A 87 1.23 -45.33 -12.13
C GLU A 87 1.81 -44.82 -10.80
N ALA A 88 2.97 -45.32 -10.38
CA ALA A 88 3.66 -44.85 -9.19
C ALA A 88 4.09 -43.37 -9.34
N LYS A 89 4.67 -43.00 -10.48
CA LYS A 89 5.04 -41.61 -10.80
C LYS A 89 3.82 -40.69 -10.83
N TRP A 90 2.72 -41.14 -11.45
CA TRP A 90 1.46 -40.41 -11.49
C TRP A 90 0.90 -40.17 -10.08
N SER A 91 0.86 -41.22 -9.25
CA SER A 91 0.38 -41.12 -7.87
C SER A 91 1.23 -40.15 -7.05
N SER A 92 2.56 -40.24 -7.15
CA SER A 92 3.47 -39.34 -6.45
C SER A 92 3.26 -37.87 -6.85
N LYS A 93 3.07 -37.60 -8.16
CA LYS A 93 2.74 -36.24 -8.63
C LYS A 93 1.38 -35.77 -8.12
N GLN A 94 0.38 -36.65 -8.08
CA GLN A 94 -0.94 -36.32 -7.54
C GLN A 94 -0.87 -35.92 -6.06
N ASP A 95 -0.06 -36.62 -5.26
CA ASP A 95 0.17 -36.29 -3.85
C ASP A 95 0.90 -34.94 -3.69
N GLU A 96 1.86 -34.63 -4.57
CA GLU A 96 2.54 -33.33 -4.62
C GLU A 96 1.53 -32.19 -4.84
N PHE A 97 0.59 -32.33 -5.79
CA PHE A 97 -0.47 -31.34 -6.00
C PHE A 97 -1.40 -31.19 -4.80
N LEU A 98 -1.83 -32.30 -4.20
CA LEU A 98 -2.70 -32.26 -3.02
C LEU A 98 -2.01 -31.55 -1.84
N SER A 99 -0.71 -31.77 -1.66
CA SER A 99 0.11 -31.08 -0.67
C SER A 99 0.17 -29.57 -0.94
N ILE A 100 0.45 -29.16 -2.19
CA ILE A 100 0.49 -27.76 -2.61
C ILE A 100 -0.87 -27.09 -2.36
N ILE A 101 -1.97 -27.71 -2.79
CA ILE A 101 -3.34 -27.21 -2.56
C ILE A 101 -3.61 -27.05 -1.06
N GLY A 102 -3.22 -28.03 -0.23
CA GLY A 102 -3.35 -27.96 1.21
C GLY A 102 -2.58 -26.79 1.84
N VAL A 103 -1.35 -26.51 1.37
CA VAL A 103 -0.58 -25.34 1.80
C VAL A 103 -1.25 -24.04 1.36
N MET A 104 -1.74 -23.96 0.12
CA MET A 104 -2.41 -22.76 -0.39
C MET A 104 -3.71 -22.46 0.36
N ASN A 105 -4.52 -23.47 0.66
CA ASN A 105 -5.76 -23.31 1.44
C ASN A 105 -5.48 -22.80 2.85
N ARG A 106 -4.47 -23.35 3.55
CA ARG A 106 -4.06 -22.84 4.88
C ARG A 106 -3.61 -21.38 4.83
N LYS A 107 -2.88 -20.98 3.77
CA LYS A 107 -2.50 -19.57 3.55
C LYS A 107 -3.72 -18.69 3.30
N LEU A 108 -4.67 -19.16 2.49
CA LEU A 108 -5.92 -18.45 2.21
C LEU A 108 -6.72 -18.21 3.49
N GLU A 109 -6.95 -19.24 4.29
CA GLU A 109 -7.64 -19.13 5.58
C GLU A 109 -6.92 -18.16 6.54
N SER A 110 -5.59 -18.18 6.55
CA SER A 110 -4.81 -17.24 7.37
C SER A 110 -4.99 -15.80 6.91
N CYS A 111 -5.01 -15.56 5.58
CA CYS A 111 -5.28 -14.24 5.01
C CYS A 111 -6.72 -13.78 5.31
N GLU A 112 -7.70 -14.67 5.23
CA GLU A 112 -9.10 -14.37 5.57
C GLU A 112 -9.26 -14.00 7.05
N ARG A 113 -8.61 -14.74 7.96
CA ARG A 113 -8.57 -14.38 9.39
C ARG A 113 -7.95 -13.01 9.62
N ALA A 114 -6.84 -12.71 8.95
CA ALA A 114 -6.18 -11.40 9.03
C ALA A 114 -7.09 -10.28 8.48
N LYS A 115 -7.77 -10.51 7.36
CA LYS A 115 -8.75 -9.57 6.78
C LYS A 115 -9.87 -9.26 7.76
N VAL A 116 -10.50 -10.26 8.35
CA VAL A 116 -11.57 -10.06 9.35
C VAL A 116 -11.06 -9.27 10.56
N SER A 117 -9.82 -9.51 11.00
CA SER A 117 -9.20 -8.74 12.09
C SER A 117 -9.00 -7.27 11.71
N LEU A 118 -8.52 -7.00 10.50
CA LEU A 118 -8.33 -5.63 10.00
C LEU A 118 -9.67 -4.90 9.85
N GLU A 119 -10.71 -5.58 9.36
CA GLU A 119 -12.05 -5.00 9.26
C GLU A 119 -12.61 -4.58 10.63
N LYS A 120 -12.35 -5.37 11.69
CA LYS A 120 -12.70 -4.98 13.07
C LYS A 120 -11.98 -3.72 13.52
N GLU A 121 -10.67 -3.61 13.27
CA GLU A 121 -9.90 -2.42 13.63
C GLU A 121 -10.35 -1.19 12.81
N VAL A 122 -10.63 -1.34 11.51
CA VAL A 122 -11.18 -0.26 10.67
C VAL A 122 -12.52 0.22 11.22
N ASN A 123 -13.41 -0.70 11.62
CA ASN A 123 -14.68 -0.34 12.23
C ASN A 123 -14.49 0.41 13.55
N LYS A 124 -13.58 -0.05 14.41
CA LYS A 124 -13.23 0.62 15.66
C LYS A 124 -12.71 2.04 15.43
N ILE A 125 -11.79 2.22 14.47
CA ILE A 125 -11.26 3.53 14.08
C ILE A 125 -12.39 4.42 13.53
N SER A 126 -13.31 3.87 12.74
CA SER A 126 -14.46 4.59 12.21
C SER A 126 -15.40 5.09 13.32
N TYR A 127 -15.67 4.27 14.34
CA TYR A 127 -16.42 4.70 15.52
C TYR A 127 -15.71 5.80 16.31
N GLN A 128 -14.40 5.66 16.52
CA GLN A 128 -13.60 6.68 17.19
C GLN A 128 -13.61 8.00 16.41
N LYS A 129 -13.44 7.95 15.09
CA LYS A 129 -13.52 9.11 14.19
C LYS A 129 -14.88 9.80 14.34
N ARG A 130 -15.98 9.07 14.29
CA ARG A 130 -17.34 9.63 14.46
C ARG A 130 -17.53 10.25 15.85
N GLY A 131 -16.94 9.65 16.89
CA GLY A 131 -16.94 10.21 18.24
C GLY A 131 -16.18 11.54 18.31
N LEU A 132 -15.02 11.62 17.66
CA LEU A 132 -14.24 12.85 17.56
C LEU A 132 -14.95 13.91 16.72
N GLU A 133 -15.57 13.54 15.60
CA GLU A 133 -16.39 14.43 14.77
C GLU A 133 -17.55 15.03 15.58
N LYS A 134 -18.25 14.22 16.39
CA LYS A 134 -19.30 14.72 17.30
C LYS A 134 -18.75 15.66 18.36
N LYS A 135 -17.57 15.35 18.94
CA LYS A 135 -16.91 16.25 19.90
C LYS A 135 -16.48 17.57 19.24
N ILE A 136 -15.98 17.52 18.02
CA ILE A 136 -15.67 18.71 17.23
C ILE A 136 -16.94 19.51 16.96
N LEU A 137 -18.04 18.86 16.58
CA LEU A 137 -19.35 19.51 16.40
C LEU A 137 -19.90 20.10 17.71
N SER A 138 -19.69 19.47 18.87
CA SER A 138 -20.14 20.03 20.16
C SER A 138 -19.25 21.18 20.64
N LEU A 139 -17.99 21.19 20.25
CA LEU A 139 -17.05 22.30 20.50
C LEU A 139 -17.27 23.46 19.51
N GLN A 140 -17.89 23.18 18.35
CA GLN A 140 -18.53 24.18 17.51
C GLN A 140 -19.89 24.52 18.13
N GLY A 141 -19.91 25.44 19.10
CA GLY A 141 -21.15 25.95 19.69
C GLY A 141 -22.16 26.48 18.64
N PRO A 142 -23.40 26.83 19.05
CA PRO A 142 -24.54 27.13 18.17
C PRO A 142 -24.44 28.46 17.39
N GLU A 143 -23.26 28.87 16.94
CA GLU A 143 -23.07 30.14 16.20
C GLU A 143 -23.46 30.07 14.71
N THR A 144 -23.83 28.90 14.17
CA THR A 144 -24.16 28.77 12.73
C THR A 144 -25.64 28.63 12.40
N ALA A 145 -26.56 28.86 13.36
CA ALA A 145 -28.01 28.73 13.13
C ALA A 145 -28.85 29.95 13.52
N LEU A 146 -28.29 31.16 13.60
CA LEU A 146 -29.10 32.38 13.60
C LEU A 146 -29.22 32.95 12.18
N VAL A 147 -30.34 32.60 11.53
CA VAL A 147 -30.94 33.45 10.51
C VAL A 147 -31.36 34.75 11.20
N CYS A 148 -30.93 35.87 10.63
CA CYS A 148 -31.24 37.23 11.06
C CYS A 148 -32.70 37.39 11.50
N HIS A 149 -32.91 37.63 12.80
CA HIS A 149 -33.93 38.56 13.25
C HIS A 149 -33.21 39.55 14.15
N SER A 150 -33.30 40.83 13.77
CA SER A 150 -32.91 41.99 14.55
C SER A 150 -33.43 41.88 15.98
N VAL A 151 -32.54 41.68 16.95
CA VAL A 151 -32.86 41.87 18.37
C VAL A 151 -31.71 42.63 19.02
N ASP A 152 -32.11 43.64 19.78
CA ASP A 152 -31.30 44.67 20.42
C ASP A 152 -30.07 44.18 21.19
N TRP A 153 -29.06 45.05 21.20
CA TRP A 153 -27.78 44.95 21.89
C TRP A 153 -27.91 44.97 23.41
N ASN A 154 -28.38 43.87 23.99
CA ASN A 154 -28.15 43.57 25.41
C ASN A 154 -28.04 42.06 25.65
N MET A 155 -27.19 41.37 24.89
CA MET A 155 -26.85 39.97 25.17
C MET A 155 -25.85 39.90 26.32
N ASP A 156 -26.44 39.92 27.52
CA ASP A 156 -26.01 39.33 28.79
C ASP A 156 -24.50 39.26 29.09
N ALA A 157 -24.04 40.18 29.93
CA ALA A 157 -22.81 40.05 30.70
C ALA A 157 -22.71 38.70 31.45
N ASN A 158 -23.84 38.08 31.78
CA ASN A 158 -23.93 36.74 32.37
C ASN A 158 -23.49 35.61 31.43
N LEU A 159 -23.70 35.74 30.13
CA LEU A 159 -23.29 34.72 29.15
C LEU A 159 -21.78 34.79 28.91
N TRP A 160 -21.21 36.00 28.91
CA TRP A 160 -19.75 36.19 28.83
C TRP A 160 -19.03 35.68 30.08
N THR A 161 -19.57 35.92 31.28
CA THR A 161 -19.01 35.37 32.52
C THR A 161 -19.16 33.85 32.60
N GLN A 162 -20.30 33.26 32.22
CA GLN A 162 -20.46 31.80 32.15
C GLN A 162 -19.49 31.15 31.16
N THR A 163 -19.22 31.80 30.03
CA THR A 163 -18.29 31.28 29.01
C THR A 163 -16.85 31.34 29.51
N ASN A 164 -16.45 32.42 30.18
CA ASN A 164 -15.12 32.53 30.79
C ASN A 164 -14.94 31.58 31.98
N GLU A 165 -15.97 31.40 32.82
CA GLU A 165 -15.93 30.46 33.94
C GLU A 165 -15.87 28.99 33.45
N PHE A 166 -16.54 28.67 32.35
CA PHE A 166 -16.42 27.37 31.69
C PHE A 166 -15.03 27.14 31.10
N LEU A 167 -14.44 28.15 30.45
CA LEU A 167 -13.09 28.07 29.89
C LEU A 167 -12.04 27.96 31.00
N GLU A 168 -12.15 28.73 32.08
CA GLU A 168 -11.25 28.67 33.24
C GLU A 168 -11.36 27.35 34.00
N ASN A 169 -12.55 26.73 34.07
CA ASN A 169 -12.73 25.40 34.70
C ASN A 169 -12.29 24.24 33.79
N SER A 170 -12.38 24.41 32.46
CA SER A 170 -11.98 23.38 31.50
C SER A 170 -10.47 23.33 31.26
N ASN A 171 -9.80 24.49 31.34
CA ASN A 171 -8.37 24.63 31.11
C ASN A 171 -7.48 23.79 32.08
N PRO A 172 -7.69 23.79 33.42
CA PRO A 172 -6.91 22.96 34.33
C PRO A 172 -7.17 21.47 34.10
N THR A 173 -8.40 21.08 33.75
CA THR A 173 -8.74 19.68 33.45
C THR A 173 -8.05 19.18 32.19
N LEU A 174 -8.04 20.00 31.12
CA LEU A 174 -7.31 19.70 29.88
C LEU A 174 -5.80 19.66 30.10
N THR A 175 -5.28 20.55 30.96
CA THR A 175 -3.86 20.59 31.33
C THR A 175 -3.46 19.34 32.13
N LEU A 176 -4.32 18.88 33.06
CA LEU A 176 -4.12 17.65 33.82
C LEU A 176 -4.12 16.42 32.90
N TRP A 177 -5.08 16.32 31.98
CA TRP A 177 -5.15 15.21 31.02
C TRP A 177 -3.95 15.18 30.08
N ALA A 178 -3.47 16.35 29.63
CA ALA A 178 -2.25 16.46 28.85
C ALA A 178 -1.02 16.04 29.66
N ALA A 179 -0.92 16.45 30.93
CA ALA A 179 0.16 16.05 31.83
C ALA A 179 0.17 14.53 32.09
N GLU A 180 -0.98 13.92 32.37
CA GLU A 180 -1.13 12.47 32.55
C GLU A 180 -0.75 11.69 31.28
N THR A 181 -1.12 12.21 30.11
CA THR A 181 -0.76 11.60 28.82
C THR A 181 0.74 11.68 28.57
N VAL A 182 1.37 12.82 28.85
CA VAL A 182 2.82 13.01 28.73
C VAL A 182 3.57 12.13 29.72
N GLU A 183 3.09 12.01 30.96
CA GLU A 183 3.68 11.14 31.98
C GLU A 183 3.58 9.65 31.58
N SER A 184 2.43 9.23 31.06
CA SER A 184 2.22 7.87 30.52
C SER A 184 3.18 7.55 29.36
N LEU A 185 3.29 8.45 28.39
CA LEU A 185 4.23 8.30 27.27
C LEU A 185 5.69 8.31 27.73
N THR A 186 6.02 9.11 28.73
CA THR A 186 7.37 9.16 29.32
C THR A 186 7.72 7.84 30.03
N ASN A 187 6.76 7.25 30.75
CA ASN A 187 6.93 5.95 31.39
C ASN A 187 7.07 4.82 30.37
N GLN A 188 6.27 4.81 29.30
CA GLN A 188 6.42 3.86 28.20
C GLN A 188 7.80 3.96 27.55
N LEU A 189 8.30 5.18 27.29
CA LEU A 189 9.62 5.39 26.71
C LEU A 189 10.75 4.92 27.65
N LYS A 190 10.56 5.05 28.97
CA LYS A 190 11.49 4.53 29.98
C LYS A 190 11.54 3.01 29.97
N ASP A 191 10.40 2.34 29.83
CA ASP A 191 10.35 0.88 29.79
C ASP A 191 10.87 0.31 28.46
N GLU A 192 10.57 0.96 27.33
CA GLU A 192 11.19 0.64 26.03
C GLU A 192 12.71 0.74 26.08
N LYS A 193 13.26 1.78 26.73
CA LYS A 193 14.71 1.90 26.95
C LYS A 193 15.27 0.74 27.77
N LYS A 194 14.56 0.25 28.79
CA LYS A 194 14.98 -0.93 29.56
C LYS A 194 14.93 -2.20 28.70
N HIS A 195 13.89 -2.38 27.89
CA HIS A 195 13.78 -3.51 26.98
C HIS A 195 14.91 -3.52 25.95
N LEU A 196 15.24 -2.36 25.37
CA LEU A 196 16.38 -2.21 24.47
C LEU A 196 17.71 -2.54 25.15
N SER A 197 17.90 -2.12 26.41
CA SER A 197 19.10 -2.47 27.17
C SER A 197 19.23 -3.97 27.35
N ARG A 198 18.15 -4.65 27.78
CA ARG A 198 18.15 -6.12 27.93
C ARG A 198 18.42 -6.85 26.61
N ALA A 199 17.87 -6.36 25.51
CA ALA A 199 18.11 -6.93 24.18
C ALA A 199 19.58 -6.79 23.76
N LYS A 200 20.21 -5.64 24.06
CA LYS A 200 21.65 -5.44 23.85
C LYS A 200 22.49 -6.39 24.69
N ASP A 201 22.15 -6.57 25.97
CA ASP A 201 22.86 -7.50 26.85
C ASP A 201 22.76 -8.95 26.33
N LEU A 202 21.58 -9.34 25.84
CA LEU A 202 21.36 -10.67 25.24
C LEU A 202 22.17 -10.86 23.94
N LEU A 203 22.26 -9.82 23.11
CA LEU A 203 23.07 -9.84 21.88
C LEU A 203 24.55 -10.03 22.20
N VAL A 204 25.07 -9.29 23.19
CA VAL A 204 26.44 -9.44 23.67
C VAL A 204 26.67 -10.86 24.20
N GLN A 205 25.72 -11.42 24.95
CA GLN A 205 25.79 -12.79 25.43
C GLN A 205 25.84 -13.82 24.30
N HIS A 206 25.00 -13.66 23.26
CA HIS A 206 25.04 -14.55 22.10
C HIS A 206 26.33 -14.40 21.28
N GLN A 207 26.87 -13.19 21.19
CA GLN A 207 28.14 -12.94 20.52
C GLN A 207 29.32 -13.58 21.28
N ASP A 208 29.30 -13.55 22.62
CA ASP A 208 30.25 -14.26 23.47
C ASP A 208 30.12 -15.79 23.33
N GLN A 209 28.89 -16.32 23.28
CA GLN A 209 28.64 -17.75 23.01
C GLN A 209 29.19 -18.18 21.65
N LEU A 210 28.97 -17.41 20.59
CA LEU A 210 29.53 -17.66 19.26
C LEU A 210 31.05 -17.60 19.28
N THR A 211 31.64 -16.61 19.96
CA THR A 211 33.09 -16.48 20.09
C THR A 211 33.69 -17.68 20.82
N LYS A 212 33.04 -18.18 21.86
CA LYS A 212 33.43 -19.41 22.58
C LYS A 212 33.35 -20.64 21.69
N LEU A 213 32.28 -20.79 20.90
CA LEU A 213 32.14 -21.90 19.95
C LEU A 213 33.20 -21.85 18.84
N ILE A 214 33.46 -20.68 18.27
CA ILE A 214 34.52 -20.47 17.28
C ILE A 214 35.89 -20.80 17.88
N THR A 215 36.14 -20.38 19.13
CA THR A 215 37.40 -20.68 19.83
C THR A 215 37.51 -22.18 20.15
N ALA A 216 36.41 -22.86 20.46
CA ALA A 216 36.38 -24.31 20.68
C ALA A 216 36.61 -25.09 19.38
N LEU A 217 36.06 -24.63 18.25
CA LEU A 217 36.28 -25.21 16.92
C LEU A 217 37.71 -24.96 16.41
N ASN A 218 38.28 -23.79 16.69
CA ASN A 218 39.64 -23.43 16.31
C ASN A 218 40.71 -23.94 17.29
N LYS A 219 40.34 -24.63 18.37
CA LYS A 219 41.33 -25.38 19.15
C LYS A 219 41.90 -26.47 18.25
N PRO A 220 43.22 -26.51 18.02
CA PRO A 220 43.82 -27.60 17.28
C PRO A 220 43.58 -28.87 18.09
N TYR A 221 42.65 -29.71 17.63
CA TYR A 221 42.52 -31.06 18.13
C TYR A 221 43.85 -31.75 17.83
N SER A 222 44.66 -32.03 18.87
CA SER A 222 45.61 -33.13 18.74
C SER A 222 44.73 -34.34 18.47
N CYS A 223 44.80 -34.89 17.27
CA CYS A 223 44.10 -36.11 16.90
C CYS A 223 44.71 -37.25 17.73
N ARG A 224 44.31 -37.33 19.00
CA ARG A 224 44.60 -38.46 19.88
C ARG A 224 43.44 -39.42 19.66
N THR A 225 43.63 -40.24 18.63
CA THR A 225 43.06 -41.57 18.46
C THR A 225 41.71 -41.78 19.14
N ILE A 226 40.65 -41.47 18.39
CA ILE A 226 39.46 -42.34 18.41
C ILE A 226 39.30 -42.82 16.97
N ILE A 227 40.23 -43.69 16.56
CA ILE A 227 39.82 -44.79 15.70
C ILE A 227 39.16 -45.74 16.71
N SER A 228 37.86 -45.55 16.97
CA SER A 228 37.10 -46.62 17.58
C SER A 228 37.06 -47.74 16.54
N SER A 229 37.39 -48.95 16.98
CA SER A 229 37.40 -50.16 16.16
C SER A 229 36.00 -50.61 15.74
N ASP A 230 34.96 -49.86 16.13
CA ASP A 230 33.56 -50.18 15.87
C ASP A 230 33.03 -49.28 14.76
N THR A 231 32.93 -49.85 13.56
CA THR A 231 32.39 -49.22 12.35
C THR A 231 30.97 -48.69 12.50
N ILE A 232 30.25 -49.10 13.55
CA ILE A 232 28.88 -48.69 13.87
C ILE A 232 28.85 -47.30 14.50
N GLU A 233 29.70 -47.01 15.51
CA GLU A 233 29.76 -45.69 16.15
C GLU A 233 30.27 -44.61 15.19
N ALA A 234 31.22 -44.95 14.30
CA ALA A 234 31.72 -44.02 13.29
C ALA A 234 30.65 -43.64 12.26
N ASN A 235 29.76 -44.59 11.91
CA ASN A 235 28.62 -44.35 11.03
C ASN A 235 27.52 -43.50 11.71
N GLU A 236 27.22 -43.75 12.98
CA GLU A 236 26.26 -42.91 13.75
C GLU A 236 26.76 -41.47 13.92
N VAL A 237 28.06 -41.29 14.16
CA VAL A 237 28.69 -39.96 14.21
C VAL A 237 28.67 -39.29 12.82
N GLY A 238 28.85 -40.04 11.74
CA GLY A 238 28.71 -39.55 10.37
C GLY A 238 27.30 -39.07 10.04
N GLU A 239 26.27 -39.86 10.38
CA GLU A 239 24.85 -39.48 10.17
C GLU A 239 24.44 -38.26 10.99
N THR A 240 24.93 -38.14 12.23
CA THR A 240 24.66 -36.98 13.08
C THR A 240 25.33 -35.71 12.57
N ILE A 241 26.54 -35.80 11.99
CA ILE A 241 27.20 -34.67 11.34
C ILE A 241 26.45 -34.24 10.07
N GLU A 242 26.02 -35.20 9.25
CA GLU A 242 25.29 -34.92 8.00
C GLU A 242 23.93 -34.24 8.29
N THR A 243 23.19 -34.74 9.27
CA THR A 243 21.91 -34.11 9.70
C THR A 243 22.11 -32.70 10.27
N LEU A 244 23.21 -32.45 10.99
CA LEU A 244 23.55 -31.10 11.45
C LEU A 244 23.91 -30.17 10.28
N PHE A 245 24.65 -30.65 9.27
CA PHE A 245 24.96 -29.88 8.07
C PHE A 245 23.69 -29.49 7.30
N GLN A 246 22.78 -30.44 7.08
CA GLN A 246 21.49 -30.17 6.43
C GLN A 246 20.67 -29.13 7.20
N LYS A 247 20.69 -29.20 8.54
CA LYS A 247 20.00 -28.23 9.39
C LYS A 247 20.62 -26.83 9.32
N ILE A 248 21.94 -26.74 9.30
CA ILE A 248 22.66 -25.47 9.14
C ILE A 248 22.34 -24.85 7.78
N GLN A 249 22.36 -25.65 6.71
CA GLN A 249 22.04 -25.18 5.36
C GLN A 249 20.59 -24.68 5.27
N SER A 250 19.64 -25.44 5.82
CA SER A 250 18.22 -25.03 5.88
C SER A 250 18.03 -23.71 6.65
N LEU A 251 18.75 -23.55 7.77
CA LEU A 251 18.69 -22.31 8.55
C LEU A 251 19.32 -21.14 7.79
N GLN A 252 20.42 -21.34 7.06
CA GLN A 252 21.02 -20.31 6.21
C GLN A 252 20.08 -19.85 5.10
N GLU A 253 19.44 -20.78 4.40
CA GLU A 253 18.44 -20.46 3.36
C GLU A 253 17.24 -19.70 3.95
N GLY A 254 16.78 -20.11 5.13
CA GLY A 254 15.73 -19.41 5.87
C GLY A 254 16.12 -17.98 6.25
N LEU A 255 17.38 -17.76 6.64
CA LEU A 255 17.90 -16.44 7.02
C LEU A 255 17.96 -15.49 5.81
N VAL A 256 18.44 -15.99 4.66
CA VAL A 256 18.44 -15.23 3.40
C VAL A 256 17.01 -14.86 2.98
N SER A 257 16.05 -15.77 3.11
CA SER A 257 14.65 -15.47 2.82
C SER A 257 14.08 -14.39 3.74
N LYS A 258 14.46 -14.38 5.02
CA LYS A 258 14.01 -13.38 5.99
C LYS A 258 14.65 -12.01 5.75
N ASP A 259 15.93 -11.97 5.37
CA ASP A 259 16.60 -10.72 4.97
C ASP A 259 15.96 -10.10 3.72
N TYR A 260 15.54 -10.93 2.76
CA TYR A 260 14.79 -10.45 1.60
C TYR A 260 13.43 -9.84 2.00
N GLU A 261 12.71 -10.47 2.93
CA GLU A 261 11.44 -9.94 3.47
C GLU A 261 11.67 -8.60 4.21
N ILE A 262 12.72 -8.52 5.04
CA ILE A 262 13.11 -7.28 5.75
C ILE A 262 13.41 -6.16 4.76
N ASN A 263 14.12 -6.44 3.67
CA ASN A 263 14.44 -5.43 2.66
C ASN A 263 13.18 -4.93 1.94
N GLN A 264 12.24 -5.81 1.60
CA GLN A 264 10.95 -5.39 1.05
C GLN A 264 10.15 -4.51 2.02
N LEU A 265 10.12 -4.88 3.30
CA LEU A 265 9.44 -4.09 4.32
C LEU A 265 10.09 -2.73 4.53
N LYS A 266 11.43 -2.63 4.47
CA LYS A 266 12.15 -1.35 4.53
C LYS A 266 11.78 -0.44 3.36
N THR A 267 11.76 -0.97 2.14
CA THR A 267 11.37 -0.19 0.95
C THR A 267 9.92 0.30 1.06
N ARG A 268 9.00 -0.57 1.50
CA ARG A 268 7.60 -0.19 1.70
C ARG A 268 7.43 0.85 2.80
N LYS A 269 8.19 0.74 3.89
CA LYS A 269 8.21 1.73 4.98
C LYS A 269 8.65 3.10 4.46
N ALA A 270 9.74 3.17 3.71
CA ALA A 270 10.22 4.43 3.13
C ALA A 270 9.18 5.09 2.21
N ALA A 271 8.48 4.30 1.40
CA ALA A 271 7.39 4.81 0.56
C ALA A 271 6.22 5.38 1.39
N LEU A 272 5.84 4.68 2.47
CA LEU A 272 4.79 5.15 3.38
C LEU A 272 5.20 6.41 4.17
N GLU A 273 6.48 6.58 4.50
CA GLU A 273 6.99 7.79 5.15
C GLU A 273 6.83 9.02 4.24
N ILE A 274 7.15 8.89 2.95
CA ILE A 274 6.95 9.95 1.95
C ILE A 274 5.46 10.32 1.83
N ASP A 275 4.56 9.34 1.78
CA ASP A 275 3.12 9.63 1.70
C ASP A 275 2.57 10.26 2.99
N ASN A 276 3.14 9.93 4.14
CA ASN A 276 2.79 10.56 5.40
C ASN A 276 3.24 12.04 5.46
N GLU A 277 4.39 12.37 4.87
CA GLU A 277 4.83 13.77 4.71
C GLU A 277 3.86 14.58 3.83
N LYS A 278 3.41 14.01 2.70
CA LYS A 278 2.38 14.64 1.85
C LYS A 278 1.09 14.90 2.61
N LEU A 279 0.65 13.94 3.44
CA LEU A 279 -0.53 14.10 4.27
C LEU A 279 -0.35 15.26 5.29
N GLY A 280 0.85 15.44 5.82
CA GLY A 280 1.20 16.58 6.67
C GLY A 280 1.02 17.92 5.96
N ILE A 281 1.52 18.03 4.72
CA ILE A 281 1.38 19.23 3.90
C ILE A 281 -0.10 19.55 3.62
N LEU A 282 -0.88 18.54 3.21
CA LEU A 282 -2.31 18.70 2.93
C LEU A 282 -3.09 19.17 4.17
N LYS A 283 -2.76 18.66 5.36
CA LYS A 283 -3.38 19.13 6.61
C LYS A 283 -3.08 20.59 6.88
N SER A 284 -1.82 21.02 6.71
CA SER A 284 -1.43 22.42 6.86
C SER A 284 -2.15 23.32 5.85
N GLN A 285 -2.28 22.86 4.59
CA GLN A 285 -2.99 23.59 3.54
C GLN A 285 -4.47 23.83 3.90
N VAL A 286 -5.15 22.82 4.44
CA VAL A 286 -6.55 22.94 4.89
C VAL A 286 -6.68 23.98 6.01
N ILE A 287 -5.73 24.02 6.94
CA ILE A 287 -5.74 24.99 8.06
C ILE A 287 -5.57 26.42 7.52
N VAL A 288 -4.62 26.63 6.61
CA VAL A 288 -4.39 27.95 5.99
C VAL A 288 -5.62 28.41 5.23
N TYR A 289 -6.18 27.58 4.34
CA TYR A 289 -7.38 27.96 3.58
C TYR A 289 -8.60 28.23 4.45
N ARG A 290 -8.76 27.49 5.55
CA ARG A 290 -9.81 27.78 6.52
C ARG A 290 -9.60 29.14 7.18
N SER A 291 -8.36 29.46 7.57
CA SER A 291 -8.00 30.76 8.16
C SER A 291 -8.28 31.89 7.18
N ASP A 292 -7.83 31.77 5.93
CA ASP A 292 -8.03 32.77 4.89
C ASP A 292 -9.52 32.99 4.59
N TYR A 293 -10.29 31.90 4.51
CA TYR A 293 -11.74 31.98 4.33
C TYR A 293 -12.43 32.75 5.46
N LEU A 294 -12.05 32.52 6.71
CA LEU A 294 -12.63 33.21 7.86
C LEU A 294 -12.24 34.70 7.89
N ALA A 295 -11.00 35.02 7.52
CA ALA A 295 -10.53 36.39 7.42
C ALA A 295 -11.26 37.18 6.32
N GLU A 296 -11.41 36.57 5.14
CA GLU A 296 -12.16 37.13 4.01
C GLU A 296 -13.63 37.37 4.38
N ARG A 297 -14.26 36.37 5.03
CA ARG A 297 -15.64 36.48 5.49
C ARG A 297 -15.81 37.66 6.46
N LYS A 298 -14.94 37.78 7.47
CA LYS A 298 -14.98 38.88 8.44
C LYS A 298 -14.85 40.24 7.73
N THR A 299 -13.93 40.34 6.78
CA THR A 299 -13.71 41.56 5.98
C THR A 299 -14.97 41.90 5.17
N ARG A 300 -15.60 40.90 4.56
CA ARG A 300 -16.84 41.08 3.80
C ARG A 300 -18.02 41.52 4.67
N GLU A 301 -18.12 41.00 5.88
CA GLU A 301 -19.13 41.43 6.86
C GLU A 301 -18.92 42.90 7.25
N THR A 302 -17.67 43.32 7.50
CA THR A 302 -17.34 44.73 7.76
C THR A 302 -17.72 45.63 6.59
N ILE A 303 -17.35 45.26 5.35
CA ILE A 303 -17.72 46.02 4.15
C ILE A 303 -19.24 46.13 4.00
N THR A 304 -19.97 45.05 4.30
CA THR A 304 -21.44 45.05 4.20
C THR A 304 -22.04 46.01 5.22
N ASN A 305 -21.55 45.98 6.47
CA ASN A 305 -22.01 46.90 7.52
C ASN A 305 -21.70 48.37 7.17
N ASP A 306 -20.49 48.65 6.68
CA ASP A 306 -20.11 50.00 6.24
C ASP A 306 -20.97 50.47 5.05
N ARG A 307 -21.26 49.59 4.09
CA ARG A 307 -22.15 49.89 2.96
C ARG A 307 -23.55 50.24 3.46
N ASP A 308 -24.10 49.45 4.37
CA ASP A 308 -25.46 49.65 4.87
C ASP A 308 -25.55 50.94 5.71
N ARG A 309 -24.51 51.26 6.51
CA ARG A 309 -24.37 52.56 7.20
C ARG A 309 -24.37 53.72 6.20
N LEU A 310 -23.52 53.66 5.17
CA LEU A 310 -23.41 54.72 4.16
C LEU A 310 -24.73 54.91 3.37
N ILE A 311 -25.45 53.82 3.09
CA ILE A 311 -26.78 53.89 2.45
C ILE A 311 -27.76 54.65 3.36
N ALA A 312 -27.77 54.37 4.67
CA ALA A 312 -28.62 55.07 5.62
C ALA A 312 -28.26 56.56 5.72
N GLU A 313 -26.98 56.91 5.80
CA GLU A 313 -26.51 58.31 5.81
C GLU A 313 -26.92 59.05 4.53
N ILE A 314 -26.79 58.42 3.36
CA ILE A 314 -27.22 59.01 2.07
C ILE A 314 -28.74 59.22 2.04
N GLN A 315 -29.53 58.30 2.59
CA GLN A 315 -30.98 58.45 2.66
C GLN A 315 -31.38 59.64 3.55
N LEU A 316 -30.72 59.78 4.71
CA LEU A 316 -30.95 60.91 5.62
C LEU A 316 -30.59 62.25 4.95
N LEU A 317 -29.40 62.35 4.34
CA LEU A 317 -28.98 63.55 3.62
C LEU A 317 -29.90 63.91 2.46
N LYS A 318 -30.44 62.91 1.74
CA LYS A 318 -31.43 63.13 0.67
C LYS A 318 -32.71 63.73 1.21
N GLU A 319 -33.19 63.25 2.37
CA GLU A 319 -34.40 63.77 2.99
C GLU A 319 -34.19 65.20 3.54
N GLU A 320 -33.07 65.46 4.21
CA GLU A 320 -32.70 66.81 4.65
C GLU A 320 -32.60 67.79 3.47
N ASN A 321 -31.94 67.39 2.38
CA ASN A 321 -31.81 68.22 1.18
C ASN A 321 -33.17 68.47 0.50
N LYS A 322 -34.06 67.48 0.51
CA LYS A 322 -35.44 67.63 0.04
C LYS A 322 -36.21 68.64 0.90
N GLN A 323 -36.10 68.57 2.22
CA GLN A 323 -36.72 69.54 3.15
C GLN A 323 -36.19 70.95 2.93
N LEU A 324 -34.86 71.11 2.82
CA LEU A 324 -34.24 72.41 2.51
C LEU A 324 -34.69 72.96 1.16
N SER A 325 -34.76 72.11 0.14
CA SER A 325 -35.27 72.49 -1.19
C SER A 325 -36.73 72.94 -1.14
N MET A 326 -37.57 72.27 -0.36
CA MET A 326 -38.96 72.68 -0.12
C MET A 326 -39.03 74.04 0.59
N HIS A 327 -38.20 74.27 1.60
CA HIS A 327 -38.14 75.54 2.33
C HIS A 327 -37.68 76.69 1.43
N LEU A 328 -36.62 76.50 0.63
CA LEU A 328 -36.16 77.50 -0.34
C LEU A 328 -37.23 77.83 -1.38
N THR A 329 -37.93 76.81 -1.89
CA THR A 329 -39.05 77.00 -2.83
C THR A 329 -40.19 77.78 -2.19
N ALA A 330 -40.52 77.52 -0.92
CA ALA A 330 -41.55 78.24 -0.17
C ALA A 330 -41.21 79.73 0.03
N HIS A 331 -39.93 80.07 0.12
CA HIS A 331 -39.42 81.45 0.18
C HIS A 331 -39.20 82.10 -1.19
N GLY A 332 -39.68 81.47 -2.28
CA GLY A 332 -39.59 82.00 -3.64
C GLY A 332 -38.19 81.92 -4.26
N ILE A 333 -37.26 81.21 -3.62
CA ILE A 333 -35.90 80.99 -4.12
C ILE A 333 -35.88 79.65 -4.86
N THR A 334 -36.09 79.68 -6.18
CA THR A 334 -35.93 78.49 -7.03
C THR A 334 -34.47 78.32 -7.43
N ALA A 335 -33.80 77.33 -6.84
CA ALA A 335 -32.49 76.91 -7.33
C ALA A 335 -32.64 76.28 -8.73
N PRO A 336 -31.81 76.64 -9.73
CA PRO A 336 -31.78 75.93 -10.99
C PRO A 336 -31.45 74.46 -10.74
N SER A 337 -32.22 73.56 -11.35
CA SER A 337 -32.02 72.12 -11.29
C SER A 337 -30.58 71.76 -11.72
N LEU A 338 -29.69 71.51 -10.76
CA LEU A 338 -28.31 71.05 -11.02
C LEU A 338 -28.26 69.61 -11.56
N THR A 339 -29.42 68.97 -11.72
CA THR A 339 -29.56 67.63 -12.31
C THR A 339 -29.19 67.59 -13.80
N GLY A 340 -29.13 68.75 -14.48
CA GLY A 340 -28.82 68.83 -15.92
C GLY A 340 -27.33 68.88 -16.29
N THR A 341 -26.44 69.34 -15.40
CA THR A 341 -25.06 69.71 -15.82
C THR A 341 -24.01 68.62 -15.53
N ARG A 342 -24.35 67.55 -14.80
CA ARG A 342 -23.39 66.47 -14.46
C ARG A 342 -23.40 65.26 -15.39
N LEU A 343 -24.30 65.20 -16.37
CA LEU A 343 -24.34 64.08 -17.33
C LEU A 343 -23.36 64.24 -18.52
N ALA A 344 -22.76 65.42 -18.72
CA ALA A 344 -21.86 65.67 -19.84
C ALA A 344 -20.40 65.25 -19.62
N MET A 345 -20.02 64.77 -18.42
CA MET A 345 -18.66 64.27 -18.13
C MET A 345 -18.64 62.80 -17.69
N ARG A 346 -19.62 62.01 -18.13
CA ARG A 346 -19.51 60.56 -18.07
C ARG A 346 -18.74 60.08 -19.30
N SER A 347 -17.41 60.28 -19.27
CA SER A 347 -16.50 59.49 -20.11
C SER A 347 -16.85 58.02 -19.92
N GLU A 348 -17.06 57.33 -21.05
CA GLU A 348 -17.46 55.94 -21.16
C GLU A 348 -16.43 55.00 -20.53
N ARG A 349 -16.41 54.92 -19.19
CA ARG A 349 -15.89 53.73 -18.52
C ARG A 349 -16.96 52.65 -18.62
N LYS A 350 -16.88 51.92 -19.73
CA LYS A 350 -17.51 50.62 -19.94
C LYS A 350 -17.25 49.78 -18.70
N ILE A 351 -18.27 49.59 -17.87
CA ILE A 351 -18.22 48.62 -16.77
C ILE A 351 -18.21 47.26 -17.47
N GLN A 352 -17.01 46.68 -17.65
CA GLN A 352 -16.86 45.27 -17.95
C GLN A 352 -17.37 44.51 -16.72
N THR A 353 -18.54 43.91 -16.83
CA THR A 353 -18.90 42.78 -15.98
C THR A 353 -17.85 41.68 -16.18
N PRO A 354 -17.31 41.06 -15.12
CA PRO A 354 -16.39 39.95 -15.29
C PRO A 354 -17.12 38.78 -15.98
N PRO A 355 -16.45 37.99 -16.82
CA PRO A 355 -17.02 36.74 -17.34
C PRO A 355 -17.24 35.75 -16.18
N PRO A 356 -18.15 34.78 -16.32
CA PRO A 356 -18.37 33.76 -15.30
C PRO A 356 -17.08 32.96 -15.07
N HIS A 357 -16.67 32.87 -13.81
CA HIS A 357 -15.44 32.21 -13.39
C HIS A 357 -15.42 30.73 -13.79
N VAL A 358 -14.51 30.38 -14.70
CA VAL A 358 -13.91 29.04 -14.78
C VAL A 358 -12.91 28.90 -13.61
N PRO A 359 -12.83 27.72 -12.96
CA PRO A 359 -11.93 27.53 -11.83
C PRO A 359 -10.49 27.40 -12.34
N ILE A 360 -9.64 28.41 -12.09
CA ILE A 360 -8.20 28.28 -12.30
C ILE A 360 -7.44 28.80 -11.07
N THR A 361 -6.78 27.84 -10.44
CA THR A 361 -5.61 27.90 -9.59
C THR A 361 -4.61 28.95 -10.06
N THR A 362 -4.57 30.14 -9.45
CA THR A 362 -3.35 30.97 -9.37
C THR A 362 -3.49 32.00 -8.25
N VAL A 363 -2.55 31.96 -7.32
CA VAL A 363 -2.38 32.93 -6.24
C VAL A 363 -1.86 34.24 -6.85
N SER A 364 -2.59 35.35 -6.67
CA SER A 364 -2.08 36.69 -6.95
C SER A 364 -1.79 37.42 -5.65
N MET A 365 -0.55 37.90 -5.54
CA MET A 365 -0.01 38.75 -4.47
C MET A 365 -0.52 40.19 -4.60
N PRO A 366 -0.42 41.02 -3.54
CA PRO A 366 -0.94 42.37 -3.55
C PRO A 366 -0.07 43.36 -4.34
N ASP A 367 -0.77 44.39 -4.83
CA ASP A 367 -0.37 45.53 -5.64
C ASP A 367 0.91 46.23 -5.14
N VAL A 368 1.93 46.36 -6.01
CA VAL A 368 3.15 47.16 -5.76
C VAL A 368 3.25 48.24 -6.82
N ASN A 369 3.36 49.49 -6.34
CA ASN A 369 3.65 50.73 -7.04
C ASN A 369 4.48 50.58 -8.35
N PRO A 370 4.04 51.17 -9.48
CA PRO A 370 4.82 51.22 -10.71
C PRO A 370 5.85 52.35 -10.60
N GLY A 371 7.02 52.05 -10.04
CA GLY A 371 8.13 52.99 -10.01
C GLY A 371 9.35 52.39 -9.33
N ILE A 372 10.36 52.03 -10.15
CA ILE A 372 11.67 51.46 -9.80
C ILE A 372 11.64 49.94 -9.62
N SER A 373 11.64 49.19 -10.73
CA SER A 373 12.02 47.78 -10.72
C SER A 373 13.54 47.66 -10.58
N GLU A 374 14.01 47.18 -9.43
CA GLU A 374 15.42 46.84 -9.25
C GLU A 374 15.86 45.78 -10.27
N PRO A 375 17.04 45.93 -10.90
CA PRO A 375 17.49 45.00 -11.93
C PRO A 375 17.83 43.64 -11.31
N LEU A 376 17.21 42.59 -11.82
CA LEU A 376 17.32 41.22 -11.32
C LEU A 376 18.72 40.67 -11.63
N VAL A 377 19.39 40.06 -10.64
CA VAL A 377 20.77 39.59 -10.77
C VAL A 377 20.82 38.07 -10.84
N CYS A 378 21.74 37.53 -11.65
CA CYS A 378 21.97 36.09 -11.70
C CYS A 378 22.38 35.53 -10.31
N PRO A 379 21.75 34.43 -9.84
CA PRO A 379 22.08 33.81 -8.55
C PRO A 379 23.42 33.07 -8.52
N ASN A 380 24.10 32.88 -9.66
CA ASN A 380 25.45 32.34 -9.67
C ASN A 380 26.44 33.41 -9.16
N PRO A 381 27.16 33.20 -8.04
CA PRO A 381 28.05 34.21 -7.44
C PRO A 381 29.20 34.65 -8.36
N ASP A 382 29.60 33.80 -9.32
CA ASP A 382 30.62 34.13 -10.32
C ASP A 382 30.06 34.93 -11.50
N CYS A 383 28.73 34.98 -11.67
CA CYS A 383 28.05 35.70 -12.74
C CYS A 383 27.38 36.98 -12.23
N LYS A 384 27.97 38.14 -12.54
CA LYS A 384 27.47 39.46 -12.10
C LYS A 384 26.50 40.15 -13.06
N ARG A 385 25.86 39.37 -13.97
CA ARG A 385 24.94 39.93 -14.97
C ARG A 385 23.59 40.33 -14.35
N LYS A 386 23.05 41.45 -14.81
CA LYS A 386 21.77 42.02 -14.38
C LYS A 386 20.79 42.07 -15.54
N PHE A 387 19.50 41.91 -15.24
CA PHE A 387 18.42 41.78 -16.21
C PHE A 387 17.22 42.64 -15.80
N ASP A 388 16.56 43.24 -16.78
CA ASP A 388 15.43 44.15 -16.55
C ASP A 388 14.09 43.42 -16.38
N SER A 389 14.06 42.12 -16.71
CA SER A 389 12.87 41.27 -16.56
C SER A 389 13.25 39.80 -16.30
N LEU A 390 12.27 39.03 -15.84
CA LEU A 390 12.47 37.69 -15.30
C LEU A 390 12.71 36.61 -16.38
N GLU A 391 12.16 36.82 -17.58
CA GLU A 391 12.23 35.87 -18.71
C GLU A 391 13.65 35.75 -19.31
N PRO A 392 14.39 36.85 -19.59
CA PRO A 392 15.80 36.78 -19.98
C PRO A 392 16.71 36.19 -18.89
N LEU A 393 16.41 36.45 -17.62
CA LEU A 393 17.15 35.89 -16.49
C LEU A 393 16.98 34.38 -16.41
N GLN A 394 15.75 33.86 -16.53
CA GLN A 394 15.48 32.42 -16.46
C GLN A 394 16.26 31.64 -17.52
N TYR A 395 16.29 32.13 -18.75
CA TYR A 395 17.06 31.51 -19.83
C TYR A 395 18.56 31.52 -19.53
N HIS A 396 19.07 32.65 -19.03
CA HIS A 396 20.47 32.78 -18.65
C HIS A 396 20.84 31.82 -17.50
N VAL A 397 20.01 31.67 -16.48
CA VAL A 397 20.29 30.81 -15.30
C VAL A 397 20.37 29.34 -15.69
N HIS A 398 19.48 28.86 -16.58
CA HIS A 398 19.54 27.48 -17.08
C HIS A 398 20.88 27.18 -17.75
N GLN A 399 21.39 28.11 -18.57
CA GLN A 399 22.70 27.97 -19.21
C GLN A 399 23.86 28.20 -18.24
N CYS A 400 23.74 29.16 -17.32
CA CYS A 400 24.82 29.60 -16.45
C CYS A 400 25.12 28.60 -15.31
N LEU A 401 24.11 27.84 -14.88
CA LEU A 401 24.25 26.79 -13.86
C LEU A 401 24.48 25.39 -14.46
N GLN A 402 24.58 25.27 -15.79
CA GLN A 402 24.72 23.98 -16.50
C GLN A 402 23.68 22.95 -16.04
N LEU A 403 22.44 23.38 -15.79
CA LEU A 403 21.34 22.47 -15.50
C LEU A 403 20.94 21.83 -16.84
N SER A 404 21.58 20.71 -17.17
CA SER A 404 21.16 19.85 -18.28
C SER A 404 19.85 19.17 -17.90
N ASP A 405 18.92 19.13 -18.86
CA ASP A 405 17.58 18.53 -18.76
C ASP A 405 17.55 17.12 -18.15
#